data_AF-D5QIV9-F1
#
_entry.id   AF-D5QIV9-F1
#
_cell.length_a   1.000
_cell.length_b   1.000
_cell.length_c   1.000
_cell.angle_alpha   90.00
_cell.angle_beta   90.00
_cell.angle_gamma   90.00
#
_symmetry.space_group_name_H-M   'P 1'
#
loop_
_entity.id
_entity.type
_entity.pdbx_description
1 polymer ?
#
loop_
_entity_poly.entity_id
_entity_poly.type
_entity_poly.pdbx_seq_one_letter_code
_entity_poly.pdbx_strand_id
1 'polypeptide(L)'
;MGAMRLTDAVVRVDVAGWANTRRIMHVRHDGDDAVLPAFVPTAGWVRLLERYCTGAGPVDGPDGRLSPTRVMLGLDRAIARLMEAAAGDDVRAGRALGAGYIVHSDLFDPAGGAVHLRLVVDRDTAVACVIVGLPDDLAPLDLPPLVE
;
A
#
# COMPACT_ATOMS: atom_id res chain seq x y z
N MET A 1 -3.54 3.23 -24.16
CA MET A 1 -3.46 3.56 -22.72
C MET A 1 -2.37 4.61 -22.55
N GLY A 2 -2.71 5.79 -22.02
CA GLY A 2 -1.71 6.80 -21.71
C GLY A 2 -0.86 6.34 -20.54
N ALA A 3 0.45 6.59 -20.60
CA ALA A 3 1.33 6.32 -19.47
C ALA A 3 0.87 7.12 -18.26
N MET A 4 0.82 6.49 -17.08
CA MET A 4 0.55 7.18 -15.83
C MET A 4 1.55 8.32 -15.64
N ARG A 5 1.05 9.53 -15.37
CA ARG A 5 1.87 10.72 -15.13
C ARG A 5 1.97 10.99 -13.64
N LEU A 6 3.15 11.40 -13.20
CA LEU A 6 3.41 11.84 -11.83
C LEU A 6 3.70 13.33 -11.83
N THR A 7 3.29 14.01 -10.77
CA THR A 7 3.68 15.41 -10.50
C THR A 7 5.11 15.48 -9.97
N ASP A 8 5.74 16.66 -10.03
CA ASP A 8 7.08 16.89 -9.48
C ASP A 8 7.12 16.80 -7.94
N ALA A 9 5.96 16.70 -7.28
CA ALA A 9 5.86 16.46 -5.85
C ALA A 9 6.21 15.01 -5.45
N VAL A 10 6.19 14.07 -6.41
CA VAL A 10 6.54 12.67 -6.14
C VAL A 10 8.06 12.54 -5.96
N VAL A 11 8.47 12.12 -4.78
CA VAL A 11 9.88 12.00 -4.41
C VAL A 11 10.52 10.71 -4.88
N ARG A 12 11.83 10.78 -5.14
CA ARG A 12 12.69 9.61 -5.37
C ARG A 12 13.29 9.12 -4.06
N VAL A 13 13.14 7.82 -3.77
CA VAL A 13 13.55 7.22 -2.49
C VAL A 13 14.14 5.82 -2.69
N ASP A 14 14.70 5.24 -1.63
CA ASP A 14 15.29 3.90 -1.63
C ASP A 14 14.28 2.82 -1.28
N VAL A 15 13.38 2.50 -2.22
CA VAL A 15 12.34 1.50 -1.97
C VAL A 15 12.98 0.14 -1.78
N ALA A 16 13.97 -0.20 -2.61
CA ALA A 16 14.72 -1.44 -2.49
C ALA A 16 15.43 -1.56 -1.13
N GLY A 17 16.10 -0.50 -0.66
CA GLY A 17 16.74 -0.45 0.65
C GLY A 17 15.76 -0.61 1.81
N TRP A 18 14.58 0.01 1.74
CA TRP A 18 13.53 -0.18 2.74
C TRP A 18 12.99 -1.62 2.76
N ALA A 19 12.80 -2.24 1.61
CA ALA A 19 12.37 -3.64 1.52
C ALA A 19 13.45 -4.60 2.07
N ASN A 20 14.72 -4.38 1.68
CA ASN A 20 15.86 -5.19 2.13
C ASN A 20 16.09 -5.10 3.64
N THR A 21 15.84 -3.92 4.23
CA THR A 21 15.91 -3.71 5.69
C THR A 21 14.62 -4.04 6.42
N ARG A 22 13.62 -4.60 5.72
CA ARG A 22 12.29 -4.97 6.27
C ARG A 22 11.59 -3.82 6.98
N ARG A 23 11.77 -2.59 6.51
CA ARG A 23 10.95 -1.43 6.93
C ARG A 23 9.58 -1.48 6.24
N ILE A 24 9.57 -1.95 5.01
CA ILE A 24 8.36 -2.20 4.23
C ILE A 24 8.36 -3.63 3.70
N MET A 25 7.16 -4.15 3.43
CA MET A 25 6.91 -5.46 2.86
C MET A 25 6.22 -5.30 1.51
N HIS A 26 6.71 -6.00 0.50
CA HIS A 26 6.09 -6.03 -0.82
C HIS A 26 4.77 -6.78 -0.76
N VAL A 27 3.71 -6.17 -1.30
CA VAL A 27 2.40 -6.78 -1.48
C VAL A 27 2.42 -7.50 -2.82
N ARG A 28 2.40 -8.83 -2.78
CA ARG A 28 2.46 -9.62 -4.01
C ARG A 28 1.13 -9.50 -4.76
N HIS A 29 1.19 -8.93 -5.95
CA HIS A 29 0.09 -8.94 -6.90
C HIS A 29 0.05 -10.29 -7.63
N ASP A 30 -1.12 -10.93 -7.69
CA ASP A 30 -1.37 -12.05 -8.61
C ASP A 30 -2.11 -11.46 -9.83
N GLY A 31 -1.41 -10.74 -10.70
CA GLY A 31 -1.99 -10.06 -11.87
C GLY A 31 -0.95 -9.39 -12.78
N ASP A 32 -1.44 -8.68 -13.79
CA ASP A 32 -0.65 -8.14 -14.91
C ASP A 32 0.37 -7.07 -14.46
N ASP A 33 1.52 -6.98 -15.14
CA ASP A 33 2.66 -6.10 -14.81
C ASP A 33 2.33 -4.58 -14.87
N ALA A 34 1.08 -4.23 -15.20
CA ALA A 34 0.60 -2.86 -15.35
C ALA A 34 0.19 -2.19 -14.03
N VAL A 35 0.18 -2.91 -12.91
CA VAL A 35 -0.18 -2.37 -11.60
C VAL A 35 1.05 -1.82 -10.87
N LEU A 36 0.91 -0.67 -10.21
CA LEU A 36 1.98 -0.11 -9.39
C LEU A 36 2.37 -1.10 -8.29
N PRO A 37 3.66 -1.45 -8.16
CA PRO A 37 4.14 -2.22 -7.02
C PRO A 37 3.71 -1.58 -5.71
N ALA A 38 3.03 -2.38 -4.89
CA ALA A 38 2.47 -1.94 -3.62
C ALA A 38 3.30 -2.47 -2.45
N PHE A 39 3.48 -1.63 -1.45
CA PHE A 39 4.19 -1.97 -0.22
C PHE A 39 3.37 -1.52 0.98
N VAL A 40 3.57 -2.20 2.11
CA VAL A 40 3.05 -1.76 3.42
C VAL A 40 4.19 -1.69 4.43
N PRO A 41 4.15 -0.80 5.42
CA PRO A 41 5.07 -0.87 6.55
C PRO A 41 5.01 -2.23 7.23
N THR A 42 6.14 -2.73 7.72
CA THR A 42 6.20 -4.02 8.40
C THR A 42 5.30 -4.07 9.63
N ALA A 43 5.17 -2.96 10.37
CA ALA A 43 4.24 -2.85 11.50
C ALA A 43 2.78 -3.06 11.07
N GLY A 44 2.37 -2.44 9.96
CA GLY A 44 1.04 -2.64 9.36
C GLY A 44 0.82 -4.09 8.93
N TRP A 45 1.83 -4.73 8.34
CA TRP A 45 1.76 -6.15 7.98
C TRP A 45 1.60 -7.06 9.20
N VAL A 46 2.39 -6.84 10.27
CA VAL A 46 2.29 -7.60 11.52
C VAL A 46 0.90 -7.46 12.13
N ARG A 47 0.34 -6.24 12.15
CA ARG A 47 -1.02 -5.99 12.64
C ARG A 47 -2.08 -6.78 11.87
N LEU A 48 -1.96 -6.87 10.55
CA LEU A 48 -2.85 -7.69 9.72
C LEU A 48 -2.71 -9.18 10.04
N LEU A 49 -1.49 -9.68 10.22
CA LEU A 49 -1.27 -11.08 10.61
C LEU A 49 -1.82 -11.39 12.00
N GLU A 50 -1.61 -10.52 12.98
CA GLU A 50 -2.18 -10.69 14.31
C GLU A 50 -3.71 -10.76 14.24
N ARG A 51 -4.32 -9.85 13.47
CA ARG A 51 -5.78 -9.76 13.35
C ARG A 51 -6.42 -10.95 12.65
N TYR A 52 -5.81 -11.45 11.58
CA TYR A 52 -6.44 -12.43 10.70
C TYR A 52 -5.86 -13.84 10.81
N CYS A 53 -4.60 -13.99 11.24
CA CYS A 53 -3.94 -15.29 11.35
C CYS A 53 -3.97 -15.86 12.77
N THR A 54 -4.29 -15.06 13.79
CA THR A 54 -4.44 -15.56 15.17
C THR A 54 -5.91 -15.82 15.48
N GLY A 55 -6.25 -17.05 15.85
CA GLY A 55 -7.62 -17.47 16.09
C GLY A 55 -7.72 -18.97 16.38
N ALA A 56 -8.77 -19.38 17.09
CA ALA A 56 -9.06 -20.78 17.39
C ALA A 56 -9.86 -21.41 16.24
N GLY A 57 -9.17 -21.91 15.22
CA GLY A 57 -9.81 -22.56 14.08
C GLY A 57 -8.80 -23.13 13.07
N PRO A 58 -9.23 -24.02 12.17
CA PRO A 58 -8.40 -24.50 11.08
C PRO A 58 -7.99 -23.32 10.17
N VAL A 59 -6.75 -23.36 9.65
CA VAL A 59 -6.29 -22.36 8.66
C VAL A 59 -7.12 -22.53 7.39
N ASP A 60 -7.62 -21.43 6.83
CA ASP A 60 -8.44 -21.40 5.60
C ASP A 60 -9.75 -22.21 5.67
N GLY A 61 -10.26 -22.44 6.90
CA GLY A 61 -11.59 -23.02 7.14
C GLY A 61 -12.71 -21.97 7.18
N PRO A 62 -14.00 -22.39 7.19
CA PRO A 62 -15.15 -21.53 6.90
C PRO A 62 -15.30 -20.30 7.80
N ASP A 63 -14.86 -20.37 9.07
CA ASP A 63 -14.76 -19.21 10.00
C ASP A 63 -13.43 -19.23 10.78
N GLY A 64 -12.39 -19.85 10.20
CA GLY A 64 -11.09 -20.04 10.84
C GLY A 64 -10.11 -18.90 10.60
N ARG A 65 -8.91 -19.04 11.17
CA ARG A 65 -7.78 -18.13 10.89
C ARG A 65 -7.40 -18.18 9.40
N LEU A 66 -6.98 -17.05 8.84
CA LEU A 66 -6.48 -16.99 7.47
C LEU A 66 -5.00 -17.39 7.42
N SER A 67 -4.58 -18.04 6.34
CA SER A 67 -3.15 -18.17 6.03
C SER A 67 -2.55 -16.79 5.68
N PRO A 68 -1.25 -16.54 5.97
CA PRO A 68 -0.58 -15.30 5.56
C PRO A 68 -0.72 -15.01 4.06
N THR A 69 -0.72 -16.05 3.21
CA THR A 69 -0.97 -15.92 1.78
C THR A 69 -2.37 -15.38 1.47
N ARG A 70 -3.41 -15.83 2.18
CA ARG A 70 -4.77 -15.29 2.03
C ARG A 70 -4.87 -13.84 2.50
N VAL A 71 -4.18 -13.48 3.58
CA VAL A 71 -4.09 -12.09 4.04
C VAL A 71 -3.43 -11.22 2.99
N MET A 72 -2.33 -11.68 2.37
CA MET A 72 -1.64 -10.97 1.29
C MET A 72 -2.55 -10.72 0.08
N LEU A 73 -3.29 -11.74 -0.36
CA LEU A 73 -4.25 -11.60 -1.46
C LEU A 73 -5.41 -10.64 -1.14
N GLY A 74 -5.90 -10.67 0.11
CA GLY A 74 -6.90 -9.72 0.59
C GLY A 74 -6.37 -8.28 0.61
N LEU A 75 -5.12 -8.12 1.05
CA LEU A 75 -4.42 -6.84 1.11
C LEU A 75 -4.20 -6.24 -0.28
N ASP A 76 -3.73 -7.02 -1.24
CA ASP A 76 -3.58 -6.60 -2.64
C ASP A 76 -4.90 -6.04 -3.22
N ARG A 77 -6.00 -6.78 -3.05
CA ARG A 77 -7.35 -6.33 -3.48
C ARG A 77 -7.84 -5.10 -2.72
N ALA A 78 -7.49 -4.97 -1.44
CA ALA A 78 -7.84 -3.79 -0.65
C ALA A 78 -7.11 -2.55 -1.18
N ILE A 79 -5.79 -2.65 -1.39
CA ILE A 79 -4.96 -1.56 -1.92
C ILE A 79 -5.44 -1.13 -3.30
N ALA A 80 -5.74 -2.07 -4.20
CA ALA A 80 -6.28 -1.76 -5.53
C ALA A 80 -7.58 -0.94 -5.44
N ARG A 81 -8.50 -1.31 -4.53
CA ARG A 81 -9.74 -0.55 -4.29
C ARG A 81 -9.49 0.84 -3.70
N LEU A 82 -8.53 0.95 -2.78
CA LEU A 82 -8.17 2.24 -2.19
C LEU A 82 -7.54 3.17 -3.24
N MET A 83 -6.65 2.65 -4.10
CA MET A 83 -6.06 3.41 -5.20
C MET A 83 -7.11 3.86 -6.22
N GLU A 84 -8.04 2.98 -6.61
CA GLU A 84 -9.13 3.35 -7.52
C GLU A 84 -10.02 4.45 -6.91
N ALA A 85 -10.35 4.35 -5.62
CA ALA A 85 -11.15 5.36 -4.92
C ALA A 85 -10.43 6.71 -4.77
N ALA A 86 -9.12 6.68 -4.51
CA ALA A 86 -8.33 7.89 -4.27
C ALA A 86 -7.90 8.60 -5.57
N ALA A 87 -7.52 7.83 -6.57
CA ALA A 87 -6.77 8.30 -7.73
C ALA A 87 -7.44 7.96 -9.07
N GLY A 88 -8.50 7.14 -9.07
CA GLY A 88 -9.14 6.66 -10.30
C GLY A 88 -9.69 7.79 -11.17
N ASP A 89 -10.21 8.86 -10.55
CA ASP A 89 -10.68 10.05 -11.28
C ASP A 89 -9.55 10.78 -12.00
N ASP A 90 -8.38 10.93 -11.36
CA ASP A 90 -7.21 11.53 -11.96
C ASP A 90 -6.68 10.69 -13.11
N VAL A 91 -6.57 9.37 -12.92
CA VAL A 91 -6.16 8.42 -13.96
C VAL A 91 -7.10 8.47 -15.16
N ARG A 92 -8.42 8.41 -14.93
CA ARG A 92 -9.44 8.44 -16.00
C ARG A 92 -9.47 9.78 -16.75
N ALA A 93 -9.17 10.88 -16.05
CA ALA A 93 -9.04 12.20 -16.65
C ALA A 93 -7.65 12.49 -17.25
N GLY A 94 -6.69 11.57 -17.16
CA GLY A 94 -5.32 11.77 -17.63
C GLY A 94 -4.53 12.82 -16.85
N ARG A 95 -4.95 13.14 -15.62
CA ARG A 95 -4.24 14.04 -14.71
C ARG A 95 -3.04 13.31 -14.09
N ALA A 96 -2.02 14.09 -13.74
CA ALA A 96 -0.83 13.57 -13.08
C ALA A 96 -1.13 13.30 -11.60
N LEU A 97 -0.65 12.18 -11.07
CA LEU A 97 -0.84 11.80 -9.68
C LEU A 97 0.11 12.57 -8.76
N GLY A 98 -0.41 12.97 -7.60
CA GLY A 98 0.33 13.68 -6.54
C GLY A 98 1.31 12.79 -5.78
N ALA A 99 1.94 13.35 -4.74
CA ALA A 99 2.82 12.63 -3.81
C ALA A 99 2.10 11.56 -2.96
N GLY A 100 0.78 11.54 -3.01
CA GLY A 100 -0.05 10.54 -2.36
C GLY A 100 -1.45 11.06 -2.05
N TYR A 101 -2.22 10.21 -1.37
CA TYR A 101 -3.61 10.46 -1.02
C TYR A 101 -3.87 10.03 0.41
N ILE A 102 -4.88 10.62 1.03
CA ILE A 102 -5.40 10.21 2.34
C ILE A 102 -6.80 9.67 2.12
N VAL A 103 -7.05 8.45 2.55
CA VAL A 103 -8.38 7.81 2.51
C VAL A 103 -8.77 7.36 3.91
N HIS A 104 -10.08 7.32 4.18
CA HIS A 104 -10.58 6.73 5.41
C HIS A 104 -10.90 5.24 5.18
N SER A 105 -10.29 4.35 5.94
CA SER A 105 -10.44 2.89 5.76
C SER A 105 -10.19 2.12 7.06
N ASP A 106 -10.81 0.96 7.16
CA ASP A 106 -10.66 -0.02 8.25
C ASP A 106 -9.55 -1.07 8.00
N LEU A 107 -8.77 -0.89 6.93
CA LEU A 107 -7.76 -1.85 6.46
C LEU A 107 -6.82 -2.30 7.58
N PHE A 108 -6.23 -1.34 8.29
CA PHE A 108 -5.29 -1.62 9.38
C PHE A 108 -5.94 -1.54 10.77
N ASP A 109 -7.09 -0.87 10.92
CA ASP A 109 -7.78 -0.68 12.20
C ASP A 109 -9.30 -0.94 12.04
N PRO A 110 -9.90 -1.87 12.80
CA PRO A 110 -11.36 -2.11 12.77
C PRO A 110 -12.22 -0.88 13.01
N ALA A 111 -11.75 0.08 13.80
CA ALA A 111 -12.49 1.30 14.09
C ALA A 111 -12.55 2.26 12.89
N GLY A 112 -11.74 2.00 11.85
CA GLY A 112 -11.53 2.93 10.74
C GLY A 112 -10.56 4.04 11.11
N GLY A 113 -9.84 4.55 10.12
CA GLY A 113 -8.87 5.62 10.32
C GLY A 113 -8.31 6.16 9.01
N ALA A 114 -7.47 7.19 9.13
CA ALA A 114 -6.71 7.69 8.00
C ALA A 114 -5.68 6.65 7.56
N VAL A 115 -5.73 6.28 6.28
CA VAL A 115 -4.73 5.46 5.59
C VAL A 115 -4.11 6.32 4.52
N HIS A 116 -2.78 6.40 4.52
CA HIS A 116 -2.03 7.18 3.55
C HIS A 116 -1.55 6.26 2.43
N LEU A 117 -1.80 6.66 1.19
CA LEU A 117 -1.26 6.03 -0.02
C LEU A 117 -0.14 6.92 -0.55
N ARG A 118 1.11 6.59 -0.24
CA ARG A 118 2.28 7.39 -0.62
C ARG A 118 2.80 6.94 -1.97
N LEU A 119 2.73 7.82 -2.97
CA LEU A 119 3.37 7.59 -4.25
C LEU A 119 4.82 8.04 -4.18
N VAL A 120 5.72 7.15 -4.58
CA VAL A 120 7.16 7.38 -4.61
C VAL A 120 7.74 6.77 -5.88
N VAL A 121 8.93 7.19 -6.26
CA VAL A 121 9.71 6.54 -7.33
C VAL A 121 10.94 5.91 -6.70
N ASP A 122 11.18 4.64 -6.95
CA ASP A 122 12.44 4.01 -6.57
C ASP A 122 13.59 4.66 -7.32
N ARG A 123 14.59 5.14 -6.58
CA ARG A 123 15.67 5.96 -7.14
C ARG A 123 16.57 5.19 -8.11
N ASP A 124 16.71 3.88 -7.93
CA ASP A 124 17.64 3.06 -8.70
C ASP A 124 16.97 2.47 -9.95
N THR A 125 15.71 2.06 -9.85
CA THR A 125 14.97 1.43 -10.96
C THR A 125 14.07 2.39 -11.73
N ALA A 126 13.84 3.61 -11.20
CA ALA A 126 12.86 4.57 -11.70
C ALA A 126 11.41 4.03 -11.76
N VAL A 127 11.12 2.94 -11.06
CA VAL A 127 9.76 2.37 -10.96
C VAL A 127 8.94 3.17 -9.95
N ALA A 128 7.73 3.55 -10.33
CA ALA A 128 6.77 4.17 -9.42
C ALA A 128 6.16 3.10 -8.51
N CYS A 129 6.10 3.38 -7.22
CA CYS A 129 5.58 2.47 -6.20
C CYS A 129 4.55 3.21 -5.34
N VAL A 130 3.66 2.43 -4.72
CA VAL A 130 2.78 2.94 -3.66
C VAL A 130 3.14 2.29 -2.33
N ILE A 131 3.26 3.10 -1.27
CA ILE A 131 3.42 2.62 0.10
C ILE A 131 2.15 2.99 0.87
N VAL A 132 1.43 1.97 1.34
CA VAL A 132 0.13 2.11 2.00
C VAL A 132 0.27 1.79 3.47
N GLY A 133 -0.14 2.71 4.34
CA GLY A 133 -0.01 2.51 5.79
C GLY A 133 -0.72 3.56 6.62
N LEU A 134 -0.71 3.35 7.93
CA LEU A 134 -1.11 4.37 8.89
C LEU A 134 -0.04 5.48 8.96
N PRO A 135 -0.42 6.72 9.34
CA PRO A 135 0.53 7.83 9.42
C PRO A 135 1.75 7.51 10.30
N ASP A 136 1.52 6.92 11.47
CA ASP A 136 2.57 6.57 12.44
C ASP A 136 3.51 5.48 11.91
N ASP A 137 2.97 4.52 11.13
CA ASP A 137 3.77 3.44 10.54
C ASP A 137 4.63 3.94 9.36
N LEU A 138 4.25 5.06 8.75
CA LEU A 138 4.95 5.70 7.63
C LEU A 138 5.93 6.78 8.09
N ALA A 139 5.73 7.37 9.27
CA ALA A 139 6.59 8.42 9.81
C ALA A 139 8.08 8.03 9.83
N PRO A 140 8.48 6.78 10.17
CA PRO A 140 9.86 6.36 10.12
C PRO A 140 10.47 6.37 8.71
N LEU A 141 9.69 6.47 7.63
CA LEU A 141 10.20 6.51 6.25
C LEU A 141 10.69 7.91 5.81
N ASP A 142 10.55 8.92 6.67
CA ASP A 142 11.03 10.30 6.44
C ASP A 142 10.53 10.91 5.12
N LEU A 143 9.31 10.52 4.71
CA LEU A 143 8.68 11.05 3.51
C LEU A 143 8.13 12.46 3.78
N PRO A 144 8.15 13.39 2.79
CA PRO A 144 7.53 14.70 2.95
C PRO A 144 6.06 14.61 3.38
N PRO A 145 5.49 15.61 4.05
CA PRO A 145 4.07 15.61 4.36
C PRO A 145 3.25 15.61 3.07
N LEU A 146 2.07 14.98 3.11
CA LEU A 146 1.07 15.19 2.07
C LEU A 146 0.52 16.61 2.25
N VAL A 147 0.47 17.38 1.16
CA VAL A 147 -0.16 18.70 1.16
C VAL A 147 -1.63 18.46 0.86
N GLU A 148 -2.51 18.86 1.79
CA GLU A 148 -3.97 18.82 1.59
C GLU A 148 -4.42 19.80 0.49
#